data_AF-A0A9X9A614-F1
#
_entry.id   AF-A0A9X9A614-F1
#
_cell.length_a   1.000
_cell.length_b   1.000
_cell.length_c   1.000
_cell.angle_alpha   90.00
_cell.angle_beta   90.00
_cell.angle_gamma   90.00
#
_symmetry.space_group_name_H-M   'P 1'
#
loop_
_entity.id
_entity.type
_entity.pdbx_description
1 polymer ?
#
loop_
_entity_poly.entity_id
_entity_poly.type
_entity_poly.pdbx_seq_one_letter_code
_entity_poly.pdbx_strand_id
1 'polypeptide(L)' 'PEGVDGPLSKFPKKQKRKLIILRHLVKKFDSNKKYTEKEVNTVIENVYPDFVTLRRYLIEYGFLDRTADGSQYWVKL' A
#
# COMPACT_ATOMS: atom_id res chain seq x y z
N PRO A 1 14.21 5.52 15.64
CA PRO A 1 13.45 5.63 14.38
C PRO A 1 14.30 5.12 13.23
N GLU A 2 14.20 3.83 12.95
CA GLU A 2 14.82 3.24 11.75
C GLU A 2 14.13 3.83 10.52
N GLY A 3 14.93 4.13 9.49
CA GLY A 3 14.57 4.99 8.37
C GLY A 3 13.42 4.48 7.51
N VAL A 4 13.30 5.04 6.31
CA VAL A 4 12.24 4.75 5.33
C VAL A 4 12.13 3.26 4.91
N ASP A 5 13.10 2.43 5.31
CA ASP A 5 13.21 0.99 5.01
C ASP A 5 12.86 0.07 6.20
N GLY A 6 12.58 0.62 7.39
CA GLY A 6 12.18 -0.16 8.57
C GLY A 6 10.66 -0.25 8.77
N PRO A 7 10.15 -1.25 9.52
CA PRO A 7 8.73 -1.35 9.84
C PRO A 7 8.26 -0.08 10.57
N LEU A 8 7.25 0.58 10.01
CA LEU A 8 6.74 1.82 10.58
C LEU A 8 6.01 1.49 11.88
N SER A 9 6.54 1.92 13.03
CA SER A 9 5.84 1.70 14.31
C SER A 9 4.59 2.58 14.43
N LYS A 10 4.55 3.69 13.69
CA LYS A 10 3.41 4.62 13.59
C LYS A 10 3.32 5.19 12.18
N PHE A 11 2.12 5.14 11.58
CA PHE A 11 1.91 5.79 10.28
C PHE A 11 2.06 7.31 10.41
N PRO A 12 2.84 7.97 9.55
CA PRO A 12 3.14 9.39 9.72
C PRO A 12 1.90 10.26 9.55
N LYS A 13 1.70 11.23 10.45
CA LYS A 13 0.60 12.20 10.37
C LYS A 13 0.74 13.16 9.18
N LYS A 14 1.98 13.47 8.77
CA LYS A 14 2.26 14.40 7.66
C LYS A 14 1.96 13.74 6.31
N GLN A 15 1.04 14.31 5.54
CA GLN A 15 0.63 13.80 4.21
C GLN A 15 1.82 13.56 3.26
N LYS A 16 2.81 14.48 3.22
CA LYS A 16 4.01 14.30 2.38
C LYS A 16 4.75 12.99 2.68
N ARG A 17 4.89 12.61 3.96
CA ARG A 17 5.53 11.34 4.33
C ARG A 17 4.66 10.14 3.96
N LYS A 18 3.33 10.23 4.13
CA LYS A 18 2.40 9.18 3.67
C LYS A 18 2.58 8.92 2.18
N LEU A 19 2.55 9.97 1.35
CA LEU A 19 2.72 9.86 -0.11
C LEU A 19 4.05 9.20 -0.50
N ILE A 20 5.15 9.53 0.18
CA ILE A 20 6.46 8.92 -0.09
C ILE A 20 6.41 7.41 0.18
N ILE A 21 5.85 7.00 1.33
CA ILE A 21 5.71 5.58 1.69
C ILE A 21 4.80 4.85 0.70
N LEU A 22 3.62 5.40 0.41
CA LEU A 22 2.67 4.81 -0.54
C LEU A 22 3.30 4.67 -1.92
N ARG A 23 3.99 5.69 -2.42
CA ARG A 23 4.68 5.65 -3.70
C ARG A 23 5.81 4.61 -3.72
N HIS A 24 6.52 4.43 -2.61
CA HIS A 24 7.53 3.38 -2.49
C HIS A 24 6.90 1.99 -2.50
N LEU A 25 5.77 1.80 -1.80
CA LEU A 25 5.05 0.53 -1.78
C LEU A 25 4.51 0.14 -3.15
N VAL A 26 3.99 1.10 -3.91
CA VAL A 26 3.41 0.84 -5.24
C VAL A 26 4.45 0.29 -6.22
N LYS A 27 5.72 0.67 -6.06
CA LYS A 27 6.82 0.11 -6.85
C LYS A 27 7.06 -1.39 -6.60
N LYS A 28 6.53 -1.95 -5.51
CA LYS A 28 6.56 -3.40 -5.24
C LYS A 28 5.46 -4.16 -5.98
N PHE A 29 4.50 -3.46 -6.58
CA PHE A 29 3.44 -4.03 -7.40
C PHE A 29 3.80 -3.86 -8.88
N ASP A 30 3.49 -4.88 -9.67
CA ASP A 30 3.60 -4.90 -11.11
C ASP A 30 2.31 -4.32 -11.72
N SER A 31 2.45 -3.31 -12.58
CA SER A 31 1.32 -2.65 -13.22
C SER A 31 0.58 -3.52 -14.23
N ASN A 32 1.20 -4.60 -14.72
CA ASN A 32 0.58 -5.54 -15.65
C ASN A 32 -0.09 -6.73 -14.95
N LYS A 33 -0.02 -6.79 -13.61
CA LYS A 33 -0.59 -7.89 -12.82
C LYS A 33 -1.79 -7.42 -11.99
N LYS A 34 -2.81 -8.28 -11.93
CA LYS A 34 -3.86 -8.18 -10.92
C LYS A 34 -3.49 -9.02 -9.71
N TYR A 35 -3.77 -8.46 -8.54
CA TYR A 35 -3.47 -9.05 -7.24
C TYR A 35 -4.76 -9.37 -6.51
N THR A 36 -4.79 -10.49 -5.80
CA THR A 36 -5.84 -10.78 -4.82
C THR A 36 -5.63 -9.94 -3.55
N GLU A 37 -6.68 -9.81 -2.75
CA GLU A 37 -6.60 -9.21 -1.42
C GLU A 37 -5.43 -9.79 -0.60
N LYS A 38 -5.26 -11.12 -0.62
CA LYS A 38 -4.20 -11.80 0.13
C LYS A 38 -2.81 -11.41 -0.37
N GLU A 39 -2.60 -11.40 -1.69
CA GLU A 39 -1.31 -10.99 -2.25
C GLU A 39 -0.99 -9.53 -1.90
N VAL A 40 -1.97 -8.63 -1.97
CA VAL A 40 -1.78 -7.23 -1.56
C VAL A 40 -1.38 -7.15 -0.10
N ASN A 41 -2.08 -7.87 0.79
CA ASN A 41 -1.79 -7.87 2.21
C ASN A 41 -0.36 -8.36 2.49
N THR A 42 0.08 -9.44 1.85
CA THR A 42 1.44 -9.97 2.01
C THR A 42 2.53 -8.97 1.60
N VAL A 43 2.29 -8.16 0.56
CA VAL A 43 3.26 -7.13 0.13
C VAL A 43 3.41 -6.02 1.16
N ILE A 44 2.33 -5.64 1.84
CA ILE A 44 2.30 -4.44 2.70
C ILE A 44 2.35 -4.75 4.21
N GLU A 45 2.03 -5.97 4.65
CA GLU A 45 2.06 -6.40 6.07
C GLU A 45 3.47 -6.27 6.66
N ASN A 46 4.49 -6.52 5.85
CA ASN A 46 5.89 -6.40 6.23
C ASN A 46 6.33 -4.94 6.44
N VAL A 47 5.54 -3.96 5.99
CA VAL A 47 5.87 -2.53 6.09
C VAL A 47 5.14 -1.86 7.26
N TYR A 48 3.90 -2.27 7.50
CA TYR A 48 3.09 -1.73 8.59
C TYR A 48 2.11 -2.78 9.11
N PRO A 49 2.06 -3.02 10.43
CA PRO A 49 1.17 -4.02 11.02
C PRO A 49 -0.31 -3.72 10.77
N ASP A 50 -0.68 -2.44 10.61
CA ASP A 50 -2.03 -2.04 10.18
C ASP A 50 -2.09 -1.91 8.64
N PHE A 51 -1.86 -3.04 7.98
CA PHE A 51 -1.89 -3.18 6.53
C PHE A 51 -3.25 -2.83 5.93
N VAL A 52 -4.34 -2.98 6.70
CA VAL A 52 -5.70 -2.64 6.28
C VAL A 52 -5.81 -1.14 6.00
N THR A 53 -5.33 -0.30 6.91
CA THR A 53 -5.27 1.16 6.71
C THR A 53 -4.37 1.52 5.53
N LEU A 54 -3.25 0.80 5.38
CA LEU A 54 -2.31 1.07 4.31
C LEU A 54 -2.89 0.76 2.93
N ARG A 55 -3.59 -0.37 2.79
CA ARG A 55 -4.35 -0.73 1.59
C ARG A 55 -5.44 0.29 1.28
N ARG A 56 -6.16 0.77 2.29
CA ARG A 56 -7.16 1.83 2.12
C ARG A 56 -6.53 3.10 1.57
N TYR A 57 -5.38 3.53 2.10
CA TYR A 57 -4.68 4.70 1.57
C TYR A 57 -4.15 4.49 0.15
N LEU A 58 -3.66 3.28 -0.19
CA LEU A 58 -3.25 3.00 -1.56
C LEU A 58 -4.40 3.22 -2.56
N ILE A 59 -5.63 2.92 -2.17
CA ILE A 59 -6.83 3.16 -2.98
C ILE A 59 -7.27 4.63 -2.93
N GLU A 60 -7.39 5.22 -1.72
CA GLU A 60 -7.87 6.60 -1.54
C GLU A 60 -6.97 7.63 -2.22
N TYR A 61 -5.66 7.38 -2.27
CA TYR A 61 -4.71 8.23 -2.97
C TYR A 61 -4.56 7.87 -4.47
N GLY A 62 -5.33 6.91 -4.97
CA GLY A 62 -5.39 6.56 -6.40
C GLY A 62 -4.20 5.77 -6.93
N PHE A 63 -3.40 5.15 -6.05
CA PHE A 63 -2.28 4.33 -6.49
C PHE A 63 -2.69 2.91 -6.92
N LEU A 64 -3.63 2.32 -6.17
CA LEU A 64 -4.26 1.06 -6.51
C LEU A 64 -5.75 1.31 -6.79
N ASP A 65 -6.33 0.47 -7.63
CA ASP A 65 -7.78 0.32 -7.73
C ASP A 65 -8.18 -1.10 -7.33
N ARG A 66 -9.48 -1.31 -7.11
CA ARG A 66 -10.01 -2.64 -6.76
C ARG A 66 -11.38 -2.88 -7.37
N THR A 67 -11.76 -4.15 -7.47
CA THR A 67 -13.17 -4.50 -7.74
C THR A 67 -14.06 -4.14 -6.56
N ALA A 68 -15.36 -3.94 -6.83
CA ALA A 68 -16.34 -3.58 -5.79
C ALA A 68 -16.47 -4.65 -4.70
N ASP A 69 -16.31 -5.92 -5.06
CA ASP A 69 -16.29 -7.08 -4.17
C ASP A 69 -14.93 -7.29 -3.48
N GLY A 70 -13.90 -6.55 -3.87
CA GLY A 70 -12.57 -6.60 -3.27
C GLY A 70 -11.78 -7.87 -3.58
N SER A 71 -12.17 -8.65 -4.60
CA SER A 71 -11.45 -9.84 -5.03
C SER A 71 -10.16 -9.54 -5.78
N GLN A 72 -10.12 -8.42 -6.51
CA GLN A 72 -8.96 -8.03 -7.31
C GLN A 72 -8.53 -6.59 -7.04
N TYR A 73 -7.22 -6.36 -7.11
CA TYR A 73 -6.53 -5.09 -6.96
C TYR A 73 -5.51 -4.94 -8.09
N TRP A 74 -5.27 -3.72 -8.57
CA TRP A 74 -4.26 -3.44 -9.61
C TRP A 74 -3.70 -2.02 -9.46
N VAL A 75 -2.52 -1.78 -10.01
CA VAL A 75 -1.92 -0.43 -10.06
C VAL A 75 -2.71 0.44 -11.03
N LYS A 76 -3.07 1.65 -10.59
CA LYS A 76 -3.85 2.65 -11.36
C LYS A 76 -3.00 3.80 -11.91
N LEU A 77 -1.74 3.91 -11.49
CA LEU A 77 -0.81 4.99 -11.83
C LEU A 77 -0.72 5.28 -13.34
#